data_AF-A0A4Y9NQK3-F1
#
_entry.id   AF-A0A4Y9NQK3-F1
#
_cell.length_a   1.000
_cell.length_b   1.000
_cell.length_c   1.000
_cell.angle_alpha   90.00
_cell.angle_beta   90.00
_cell.angle_gamma   90.00
#
_symmetry.space_group_name_H-M   'P 1'
#
loop_
_entity.id
_entity.type
_entity.pdbx_description
1 polymer ?
#
loop_
_entity_poly.entity_id
_entity_poly.type
_entity_poly.pdbx_seq_one_letter_code
_entity_poly.pdbx_strand_id
1 'polypeptide(L)'
;GPLEVAVSGPAGPERDALAAAARTSPSPGAVVVVGEPDAPGVPLLADRPPVGGRPAAYVCRGFVCSAPVTDVSAVGAAMSPS
;
A
#
# COMPACT_ATOMS: atom_id res chain seq x y z
N GLY A 1 10.12 -10.27 9.00
CA GLY A 1 8.79 -10.68 8.52
C GLY A 1 8.59 -10.19 7.10
N PRO A 2 7.61 -10.72 6.36
CA PRO A 2 7.25 -10.21 5.03
C PRO A 2 6.84 -8.73 5.09
N LEU A 3 6.86 -8.06 3.94
CA LEU A 3 6.26 -6.74 3.81
C LEU A 3 4.74 -6.87 3.74
N GLU A 4 4.04 -5.93 4.39
CA GLU A 4 2.60 -5.80 4.32
C GLU A 4 2.29 -4.47 3.65
N VAL A 5 1.57 -4.48 2.54
CA VAL A 5 1.24 -3.30 1.76
C VAL A 5 -0.26 -3.08 1.77
N ALA A 6 -0.70 -1.95 2.30
CA ALA A 6 -2.07 -1.46 2.16
C ALA A 6 -2.14 -0.42 1.04
N VAL A 7 -2.95 -0.68 0.03
CA VAL A 7 -3.30 0.29 -1.00
C VAL A 7 -4.71 0.79 -0.71
N SER A 8 -4.79 2.01 -0.19
CA SER A 8 -6.03 2.56 0.35
C SER A 8 -6.50 3.78 -0.44
N GLY A 9 -7.81 3.86 -0.68
CA GLY A 9 -8.49 4.99 -1.30
C GLY A 9 -9.59 4.56 -2.27
N PRO A 10 -10.21 5.55 -2.95
CA PRO A 10 -11.34 5.30 -3.84
C PRO A 10 -11.00 4.29 -4.93
N ALA A 11 -11.98 3.45 -5.28
CA ALA A 11 -11.87 2.58 -6.44
C ALA A 11 -11.63 3.36 -7.74
N GLY A 12 -10.67 2.89 -8.54
CA GLY A 12 -10.31 3.53 -9.80
C GLY A 12 -8.91 3.18 -10.28
N PRO A 13 -8.55 3.65 -11.49
CA PRO A 13 -7.32 3.27 -12.16
C PRO A 13 -6.05 3.65 -11.38
N GLU A 14 -6.06 4.75 -10.62
CA GLU A 14 -4.92 5.15 -9.78
C GLU A 14 -4.63 4.13 -8.67
N ARG A 15 -5.68 3.67 -7.98
CA ARG A 15 -5.56 2.65 -6.93
C ARG A 15 -5.08 1.33 -7.51
N ASP A 16 -5.66 0.95 -8.65
CA ASP A 16 -5.33 -0.31 -9.31
C ASP A 16 -3.87 -0.31 -9.81
N ALA A 17 -3.36 0.83 -10.28
CA ALA A 17 -1.97 0.99 -10.68
C ALA A 17 -0.99 0.85 -9.50
N LEU A 18 -1.30 1.46 -8.34
CA LEU A 18 -0.50 1.28 -7.13
C LEU A 18 -0.49 -0.19 -6.66
N ALA A 19 -1.65 -0.84 -6.68
CA ALA A 19 -1.78 -2.26 -6.34
C ALA A 19 -1.00 -3.16 -7.30
N ALA A 20 -1.05 -2.88 -8.60
CA ALA A 20 -0.28 -3.61 -9.60
C ALA A 20 1.22 -3.48 -9.34
N ALA A 21 1.74 -2.27 -9.12
CA ALA A 21 3.16 -2.05 -8.84
C ALA A 21 3.61 -2.74 -7.54
N ALA A 22 2.77 -2.74 -6.50
CA ALA A 22 3.08 -3.46 -5.26
C ALA A 22 3.16 -4.97 -5.48
N ARG A 23 2.24 -5.55 -6.28
CA ARG A 23 2.21 -6.99 -6.58
C ARG A 23 3.35 -7.45 -7.48
N THR A 24 3.88 -6.58 -8.33
CA THR A 24 5.02 -6.90 -9.21
C THR A 24 6.38 -6.68 -8.53
N SER A 25 6.39 -6.26 -7.27
CA SER A 25 7.62 -6.05 -6.52
C SER A 25 8.41 -7.35 -6.33
N PRO A 26 9.76 -7.32 -6.39
CA PRO A 26 10.58 -8.50 -6.18
C PRO A 26 10.64 -8.97 -4.71
N SER A 27 10.02 -8.25 -3.78
CA SER A 27 10.04 -8.54 -2.34
C SER A 27 9.31 -9.86 -2.03
N PRO A 28 10.03 -10.95 -1.66
CA PRO A 28 9.42 -12.27 -1.49
C PRO A 28 8.42 -12.29 -0.33
N GLY A 29 7.26 -12.90 -0.56
CA GLY A 29 6.22 -13.10 0.46
C GLY A 29 5.47 -11.82 0.85
N ALA A 30 5.59 -10.73 0.09
CA ALA A 30 4.84 -9.51 0.35
C ALA A 30 3.32 -9.76 0.27
N VAL A 31 2.58 -9.24 1.25
CA VAL A 31 1.12 -9.26 1.28
C VAL A 31 0.60 -7.92 0.78
N VAL A 32 -0.30 -7.92 -0.20
CA VAL A 32 -0.90 -6.69 -0.74
C VAL A 32 -2.41 -6.73 -0.54
N VAL A 33 -2.92 -5.77 0.23
CA VAL A 33 -4.35 -5.56 0.48
C VAL A 33 -4.79 -4.25 -0.15
N VAL A 34 -5.95 -4.26 -0.78
CA VAL A 34 -6.49 -3.11 -1.51
C VAL A 34 -7.92 -2.87 -1.04
N GLY A 35 -8.27 -1.62 -0.75
CA GLY A 35 -9.64 -1.28 -0.37
C GLY A 35 -9.82 0.18 0.01
N GLU A 36 -11.00 0.48 0.54
CA GLU A 36 -11.28 1.77 1.17
C GLU A 36 -10.59 1.83 2.55
N PRO A 37 -10.24 3.04 3.03
CA PRO A 37 -9.75 3.20 4.41
C PRO A 37 -10.76 2.64 5.41
N ASP A 38 -10.25 2.04 6.48
CA ASP A 38 -11.04 1.52 7.61
C ASP A 38 -12.09 0.47 7.20
N ALA A 39 -11.84 -0.25 6.10
CA ALA A 39 -12.72 -1.32 5.64
C ALA A 39 -12.96 -2.37 6.76
N PRO A 40 -14.24 -2.68 7.08
CA PRO A 40 -14.57 -3.60 8.16
C PRO A 40 -13.91 -4.97 7.98
N GLY A 41 -13.30 -5.48 9.05
CA GLY A 41 -12.63 -6.79 9.05
C GLY A 41 -11.27 -6.81 8.35
N VAL A 42 -10.71 -5.66 7.96
CA VAL A 42 -9.40 -5.56 7.30
C VAL A 42 -8.45 -4.64 8.10
N PRO A 43 -7.79 -5.16 9.15
CA PRO A 43 -6.92 -4.36 10.02
C PRO A 43 -5.78 -3.64 9.29
N LEU A 44 -5.31 -4.18 8.16
CA LEU A 44 -4.23 -3.56 7.38
C LEU A 44 -4.65 -2.23 6.73
N LEU A 45 -5.96 -1.99 6.55
CA LEU A 45 -6.52 -0.75 6.00
C LEU A 45 -6.93 0.26 7.08
N ALA A 46 -6.81 -0.09 8.37
CA ALA A 46 -7.16 0.80 9.48
C ALA A 46 -6.18 1.96 9.61
N ASP A 47 -6.71 3.19 9.76
CA ASP A 47 -5.92 4.43 9.85
C ASP A 47 -4.98 4.62 8.64
N ARG A 48 -5.47 4.26 7.44
CA ARG A 48 -4.76 4.41 6.16
C ARG A 48 -5.55 5.32 5.23
N PRO A 49 -5.70 6.62 5.52
CA PRO A 49 -6.49 7.51 4.68
C PRO A 49 -5.85 7.72 3.29
N PRO A 50 -6.60 8.18 2.28
CA PRO A 50 -6.01 8.72 1.07
C PRO A 50 -5.13 9.95 1.38
N VAL A 51 -4.12 10.21 0.54
CA VAL A 51 -3.21 11.35 0.69
C VAL A 51 -3.55 12.40 -0.35
N GLY A 52 -3.97 13.60 0.10
CA GLY A 52 -4.38 14.68 -0.79
C GLY A 52 -5.56 14.30 -1.69
N GLY A 53 -6.47 13.44 -1.20
CA GLY A 53 -7.62 12.94 -1.96
C GLY A 53 -7.31 11.83 -2.96
N ARG A 54 -6.04 11.41 -3.09
CA ARG A 54 -5.62 10.31 -3.97
C ARG A 54 -5.39 9.02 -3.21
N PRO A 55 -5.54 7.85 -3.87
CA PRO A 55 -5.12 6.58 -3.30
C PRO A 55 -3.64 6.60 -2.89
N ALA A 56 -3.32 5.86 -1.85
CA ALA A 56 -1.97 5.79 -1.29
C ALA A 56 -1.58 4.34 -0.98
N ALA A 57 -0.32 4.01 -1.23
CA ALA A 57 0.30 2.77 -0.82
C ALA A 57 1.11 2.97 0.47
N TYR A 58 0.81 2.14 1.46
CA TYR A 58 1.45 2.11 2.77
C TYR A 58 2.24 0.81 2.89
N VAL A 59 3.57 0.92 2.88
CA VAL A 59 4.46 -0.24 3.01
C VAL A 59 4.88 -0.38 4.45
N CYS A 60 4.49 -1.49 5.08
CA CYS A 60 4.65 -1.76 6.49
C CYS A 60 5.56 -2.96 6.74
N ARG A 61 6.30 -2.91 7.85
CA ARG A 61 7.14 -3.98 8.37
C ARG A 61 7.03 -4.02 9.88
N GLY A 62 6.43 -5.08 10.42
CA GLY A 62 6.34 -5.27 11.87
C GLY A 62 5.63 -4.11 12.57
N PHE A 63 4.43 -3.78 12.11
CA PHE A 63 3.57 -2.70 12.63
C PHE A 63 4.03 -1.25 12.38
N VAL A 64 5.20 -1.06 11.75
CA VAL A 64 5.68 0.27 11.37
C VAL A 64 5.56 0.44 9.86
N CYS A 65 4.98 1.55 9.41
CA CYS A 65 4.90 1.88 7.99
C CYS A 65 5.79 3.05 7.65
N SER A 66 6.36 3.01 6.44
CA SER A 66 7.03 4.17 5.83
C SER A 66 6.00 5.26 5.50
N ALA A 67 6.50 6.44 5.11
CA ALA A 67 5.64 7.49 4.57
C ALA A 67 4.84 6.94 3.37
N PRO A 68 3.53 7.20 3.27
CA PRO A 68 2.71 6.72 2.17
C PRO A 68 3.17 7.32 0.84
N VAL A 69 3.09 6.53 -0.21
CA VAL A 69 3.36 6.97 -1.58
C VAL A 69 2.09 6.95 -2.41
N THR A 70 1.87 8.00 -3.20
CA THR A 70 0.74 8.09 -4.14
C THR A 70 1.17 7.89 -5.59
N ASP A 71 2.47 7.77 -5.84
CA ASP A 71 3.03 7.63 -7.18
C ASP A 71 3.50 6.19 -7.41
N VAL A 72 3.12 5.63 -8.56
CA VAL A 72 3.43 4.24 -8.95
C VAL A 72 4.93 3.99 -9.02
N SER A 73 5.71 4.95 -9.52
CA SER A 73 7.17 4.82 -9.63
C SER A 73 7.86 4.78 -8.27
N ALA A 74 7.24 5.35 -7.23
CA ALA A 74 7.78 5.37 -5.87
C ALA A 74 7.51 4.07 -5.09
N VAL A 75 6.57 3.22 -5.52
CA VAL A 75 6.19 1.99 -4.81
C VAL A 75 7.37 1.02 -4.69
N GLY A 76 8.11 0.79 -5.77
CA GLY A 76 9.24 -0.15 -5.75
C GLY A 76 10.36 0.28 -4.80
N ALA A 77 10.64 1.59 -4.75
CA ALA A 77 11.60 2.16 -3.82
C ALA A 77 11.14 1.97 -2.36
N ALA A 78 9.87 2.23 -2.07
CA ALA A 78 9.30 2.04 -0.74
C ALA A 78 9.29 0.57 -0.27
N MET A 79 9.32 -0.38 -1.21
CA MET A 79 9.36 -1.83 -0.92
C MET A 79 10.76 -2.42 -0.89
N SER A 80 11.80 -1.65 -1.20
CA SER A 80 13.18 -2.10 -1.14
C SER A 80 13.65 -2.21 0.31
N PRO A 81 14.45 -3.22 0.68
CA PRO A 81 15.07 -3.26 2.00
C PRO A 81 16.01 -2.05 2.16
N SER A 82 15.98 -1.42 3.33
CA SER A 82 17.01 -0.48 3.76
C SER A 82 18.31 -1.19 4.12
#